data_AF-A0A2D9TGL6-F1
#
_entry.id   AF-A0A2D9TGL6-F1
#
_cell.length_a   1.000
_cell.length_b   1.000
_cell.length_c   1.000
_cell.angle_alpha   90.00
_cell.angle_beta   90.00
_cell.angle_gamma   90.00
#
_symmetry.space_group_name_H-M   'P 1'
#
loop_
_entity.id
_entity.type
_entity.pdbx_description
1 polymer ?
#
loop_
_entity_poly.entity_id
_entity_poly.type
_entity_poly.pdbx_seq_one_letter_code
_entity_poly.pdbx_strand_id
1 'polypeptide(L)'
;MAERKGRFALAREGVQDLAVRRLIIVAALVLGAAAVALYLAFGSGGPLEDAFARELERRGQVALVSPSGRLDDVRVEGTELVEPTPLAEALAGTDGVALARAMADSGIDALLVEAGEDAPEEGATVEQALAAYRHVPGMRGVYLSPTAALYEPSASAELGEVAEATARVARRILSGTPPPPITSYPEPLRRIRNVEVMVLLRDFGTARLWRSARSSSIAAALNIATTAARQRWRERQQALGGPLSDRLPGLDVEVSILEEDGTLGAVTPAFIERVFGSEHGVAYERPGAWRYLLPDATRREGEGSAVKAYEALFLDNALPVDSLGRRDLRFYRMVVTELGRSTAGGFRDLLPEP
;
A
#
# COMPACT_ATOMS: atom_id res chain seq x y z
N MET A 1 70.29 46.24 -21.79
CA MET A 1 69.52 45.19 -22.49
C MET A 1 68.76 44.27 -21.51
N ALA A 2 68.24 44.80 -20.38
CA ALA A 2 67.59 43.99 -19.33
C ALA A 2 66.18 44.49 -18.90
N GLU A 3 65.70 45.63 -19.39
CA GLU A 3 64.43 46.22 -18.93
C GLU A 3 63.19 45.87 -19.77
N ARG A 4 63.34 45.19 -20.91
CA ARG A 4 62.19 44.86 -21.80
C ARG A 4 61.52 43.52 -21.52
N LYS A 5 62.05 42.67 -20.63
CA LYS A 5 61.46 41.34 -20.32
C LYS A 5 60.43 41.36 -19.17
N GLY A 6 60.37 42.42 -18.35
CA GLY A 6 59.47 42.48 -17.19
C GLY A 6 58.01 42.85 -17.48
N ARG A 7 57.72 43.55 -18.57
CA ARG A 7 56.34 44.04 -18.87
C ARG A 7 55.42 42.99 -19.52
N PHE A 8 55.96 41.88 -20.04
CA PHE A 8 55.15 40.80 -20.61
C PHE A 8 54.72 39.74 -19.58
N ALA A 9 55.33 39.70 -18.39
CA ALA A 9 54.96 38.74 -17.35
C ALA A 9 53.73 39.21 -16.55
N LEU A 10 53.68 40.49 -16.18
CA LEU A 10 52.58 41.06 -15.39
C LEU A 10 51.24 41.20 -16.15
N ALA A 11 51.27 41.25 -17.48
CA ALA A 11 50.04 41.24 -18.29
C ALA A 11 49.40 39.83 -18.41
N ARG A 12 50.15 38.76 -18.10
CA ARG A 12 49.68 37.38 -18.22
C ARG A 12 48.93 36.90 -16.97
N GLU A 13 49.33 37.37 -15.79
CA GLU A 13 48.67 37.06 -14.52
C GLU A 13 47.27 37.70 -14.40
N GLY A 14 47.10 38.95 -14.85
CA GLY A 14 45.78 39.62 -14.82
C GLY A 14 44.75 39.04 -15.79
N VAL A 15 45.19 38.45 -16.90
CA VAL A 15 44.31 37.80 -17.89
C VAL A 15 43.89 36.39 -17.44
N GLN A 16 44.76 35.67 -16.73
CA GLN A 16 44.42 34.37 -16.14
C GLN A 16 43.38 34.50 -15.02
N ASP A 17 43.48 35.50 -14.16
CA ASP A 17 42.52 35.69 -13.07
C ASP A 17 41.11 36.07 -13.59
N LEU A 18 41.04 36.86 -14.68
CA LEU A 18 39.77 37.19 -15.33
C LEU A 18 39.12 35.97 -16.03
N ALA A 19 39.93 35.10 -16.63
CA ALA A 19 39.46 33.90 -17.31
C ALA A 19 38.93 32.86 -16.30
N VAL A 20 39.63 32.68 -15.16
CA VAL A 20 39.20 31.78 -14.09
C VAL A 20 37.91 32.29 -13.43
N ARG A 21 37.79 33.60 -13.14
CA ARG A 21 36.54 34.17 -12.62
C ARG A 21 35.36 33.99 -13.57
N ARG A 22 35.56 34.18 -14.88
CA ARG A 22 34.51 33.94 -15.88
C ARG A 22 34.09 32.47 -15.93
N LEU A 23 35.06 31.55 -15.83
CA LEU A 23 34.77 30.11 -15.81
C LEU A 23 33.93 29.72 -14.58
N ILE A 24 34.26 30.24 -13.40
CA ILE A 24 33.51 29.98 -12.16
C ILE A 24 32.08 30.53 -12.25
N ILE A 25 31.91 31.75 -12.76
CA ILE A 25 30.58 32.36 -12.94
C ILE A 25 29.72 31.54 -13.93
N VAL A 26 30.31 31.10 -15.05
CA VAL A 26 29.61 30.26 -16.03
C VAL A 26 29.25 28.91 -15.42
N ALA A 27 30.16 28.26 -14.69
CA ALA A 27 29.88 27.00 -14.02
C ALA A 27 28.76 27.13 -12.97
N ALA A 28 28.77 28.20 -12.18
CA ALA A 28 27.72 28.48 -11.21
C ALA A 28 26.37 28.75 -11.87
N LEU A 29 26.33 29.48 -13.00
CA LEU A 29 25.10 29.70 -13.77
C LEU A 29 24.57 28.41 -14.41
N VAL A 30 25.45 27.55 -14.92
CA VAL A 30 25.04 26.25 -15.48
C VAL A 30 24.50 25.33 -14.40
N LEU A 31 25.15 25.27 -13.23
CA LEU A 31 24.67 24.49 -12.09
C LEU A 31 23.35 25.06 -11.54
N GLY A 32 23.22 26.38 -11.44
CA GLY A 32 21.97 27.03 -11.03
C GLY A 32 20.84 26.79 -12.02
N ALA A 33 21.09 26.91 -13.32
CA ALA A 33 20.11 26.60 -14.37
C ALA A 33 19.74 25.12 -14.39
N ALA A 34 20.70 24.21 -14.17
CA ALA A 34 20.44 22.78 -14.06
C ALA A 34 19.59 22.47 -12.81
N ALA A 35 19.88 23.10 -11.66
CA ALA A 35 19.09 22.94 -10.44
C ALA A 35 17.67 23.51 -10.61
N VAL A 36 17.51 24.65 -11.28
CA VAL A 36 16.19 25.22 -11.61
C VAL A 36 15.46 24.34 -12.63
N ALA A 37 16.13 23.80 -13.64
CA ALA A 37 15.51 22.87 -14.59
C ALA A 37 15.12 21.55 -13.92
N LEU A 38 15.91 21.03 -12.99
CA LEU A 38 15.56 19.89 -12.13
C LEU A 38 14.35 20.25 -11.26
N TYR A 39 14.37 21.40 -10.61
CA TYR A 39 13.25 21.87 -9.78
C TYR A 39 11.98 22.10 -10.60
N LEU A 40 12.05 22.57 -11.84
CA LEU A 40 10.87 22.71 -12.70
C LEU A 40 10.39 21.35 -13.23
N ALA A 41 11.31 20.45 -13.59
CA ALA A 41 10.97 19.12 -14.08
C ALA A 41 10.43 18.19 -12.98
N PHE A 42 10.79 18.41 -11.71
CA PHE A 42 10.42 17.56 -10.58
C PHE A 42 9.64 18.26 -9.46
N GLY A 43 9.56 19.59 -9.46
CA GLY A 43 8.97 20.42 -8.40
C GLY A 43 7.83 21.33 -8.87
N SER A 44 7.50 21.34 -10.17
CA SER A 44 6.18 21.81 -10.60
C SER A 44 5.27 20.59 -10.74
N GLY A 45 4.29 20.46 -9.84
CA GLY A 45 3.26 19.42 -9.92
C GLY A 45 2.58 19.54 -11.27
N GLY A 46 2.89 18.60 -12.17
CA GLY A 46 2.31 18.56 -13.50
C GLY A 46 0.79 18.41 -13.45
N PRO A 47 0.10 18.56 -14.60
CA PRO A 47 -1.26 18.06 -14.74
C PRO A 47 -1.34 16.64 -14.18
N LEU A 48 -2.40 16.33 -13.44
CA LEU A 48 -2.65 14.99 -12.88
C LEU A 48 -2.20 13.92 -13.87
N GLU A 49 -1.33 13.01 -13.44
CA GLU A 49 -0.82 11.94 -14.31
C GLU A 49 -2.01 11.25 -15.00
N ASP A 50 -1.95 10.98 -16.31
CA ASP A 50 -3.08 10.40 -17.06
C ASP A 50 -3.64 9.11 -16.41
N ALA A 51 -2.79 8.38 -15.67
CA ALA A 51 -3.20 7.22 -14.89
C ALA A 51 -4.02 7.60 -13.65
N PHE A 52 -3.64 8.66 -12.94
CA PHE A 52 -4.41 9.21 -11.83
C PHE A 52 -5.79 9.70 -12.30
N ALA A 53 -5.84 10.44 -13.42
CA ALA A 53 -7.11 10.91 -13.98
C ALA A 53 -8.05 9.75 -14.33
N ARG A 54 -7.53 8.68 -14.93
CA ARG A 54 -8.30 7.44 -15.19
C ARG A 54 -8.80 6.78 -13.93
N GLU A 55 -8.03 6.78 -12.85
CA GLU A 55 -8.51 6.26 -11.58
C GLU A 55 -9.63 7.13 -11.03
N LEU A 56 -9.58 8.46 -11.18
CA LEU A 56 -10.64 9.35 -10.73
C LEU A 56 -11.91 9.30 -11.58
N GLU A 57 -11.85 8.94 -12.86
CA GLU A 57 -13.01 8.93 -13.77
C GLU A 57 -14.16 8.06 -13.22
N ARG A 58 -15.38 8.62 -13.22
CA ARG A 58 -16.65 7.93 -12.88
C ARG A 58 -16.74 7.42 -11.44
N ARG A 59 -16.08 8.08 -10.49
CA ARG A 59 -16.10 7.73 -9.06
C ARG A 59 -17.24 8.35 -8.25
N GLY A 60 -18.24 8.97 -8.90
CA GLY A 60 -19.32 9.62 -8.16
C GLY A 60 -18.80 10.87 -7.44
N GLN A 61 -18.85 10.88 -6.12
CA GLN A 61 -18.41 12.01 -5.30
C GLN A 61 -17.05 11.75 -4.64
N VAL A 62 -16.11 12.67 -4.84
CA VAL A 62 -14.77 12.60 -4.25
C VAL A 62 -14.54 13.85 -3.42
N ALA A 63 -14.30 13.68 -2.12
CA ALA A 63 -13.95 14.82 -1.27
C ALA A 63 -12.49 15.23 -1.47
N LEU A 64 -12.28 16.52 -1.67
CA LEU A 64 -10.96 17.11 -1.90
C LEU A 64 -10.35 17.58 -0.58
N VAL A 65 -9.19 17.06 -0.22
CA VAL A 65 -8.43 17.47 0.97
C VAL A 65 -7.12 18.09 0.49
N SER A 66 -7.14 19.40 0.24
CA SER A 66 -5.98 20.17 -0.23
C SER A 66 -5.73 21.41 0.64
N PRO A 67 -5.05 21.26 1.79
CA PRO A 67 -4.82 22.38 2.71
C PRO A 67 -4.07 23.56 2.09
N SER A 68 -3.23 23.31 1.06
CA SER A 68 -2.47 24.36 0.38
C SER A 68 -3.16 24.91 -0.88
N GLY A 69 -4.27 24.30 -1.29
CA GLY A 69 -4.99 24.62 -2.52
C GLY A 69 -4.30 24.14 -3.81
N ARG A 70 -3.22 23.34 -3.71
CA ARG A 70 -2.49 22.79 -4.89
C ARG A 70 -3.37 21.95 -5.80
N LEU A 71 -4.49 21.43 -5.31
CA LEU A 71 -5.41 20.59 -6.08
C LEU A 71 -6.73 21.29 -6.46
N ASP A 72 -6.90 22.59 -6.16
CA ASP A 72 -8.17 23.31 -6.36
C ASP A 72 -8.59 23.41 -7.84
N ASP A 73 -7.60 23.41 -8.74
CA ASP A 73 -7.80 23.47 -10.18
C ASP A 73 -8.06 22.10 -10.83
N VAL A 74 -8.04 21.01 -10.05
CA VAL A 74 -8.28 19.67 -10.58
C VAL A 74 -9.73 19.55 -11.03
N ARG A 75 -9.93 19.11 -12.28
CA ARG A 75 -11.24 18.80 -12.86
C ARG A 75 -11.15 17.46 -13.55
N VAL A 76 -12.10 16.57 -13.28
CA VAL A 76 -12.17 15.23 -13.88
C VAL A 76 -13.57 15.00 -14.42
N GLU A 77 -13.65 14.49 -15.64
CA GLU A 77 -14.92 14.19 -16.28
C GLU A 77 -15.65 13.04 -15.55
N GLY A 78 -16.94 13.22 -15.28
CA GLY A 78 -17.77 12.19 -14.66
C GLY A 78 -17.56 12.00 -13.15
N THR A 79 -16.80 12.89 -12.51
CA THR A 79 -16.52 12.86 -11.07
C THR A 79 -16.76 14.23 -10.46
N GLU A 80 -17.57 14.27 -9.42
CA GLU A 80 -17.89 15.48 -8.68
C GLU A 80 -16.89 15.65 -7.53
N LEU A 81 -16.07 16.70 -7.59
CA LEU A 81 -15.19 17.05 -6.47
C LEU A 81 -15.98 17.92 -5.48
N VAL A 82 -16.05 17.46 -4.23
CA VAL A 82 -16.81 18.11 -3.16
C VAL A 82 -15.91 18.54 -2.00
N GLU A 83 -16.37 19.50 -1.22
CA GLU A 83 -15.70 19.92 0.00
C GLU A 83 -15.74 18.82 1.07
N PRO A 84 -14.68 18.63 1.87
CA PRO A 84 -14.62 17.59 2.89
C PRO A 84 -15.37 17.98 4.18
N THR A 85 -16.20 19.03 4.14
CA THR A 85 -16.90 19.58 5.33
C THR A 85 -17.70 18.51 6.09
N PRO A 86 -18.46 17.59 5.44
CA PRO A 86 -19.16 16.52 6.15
C PRO A 86 -18.23 15.54 6.89
N LEU A 87 -16.94 15.50 6.52
CA LEU A 87 -15.94 14.57 7.03
C LEU A 87 -14.97 15.22 8.02
N ALA A 88 -15.09 16.53 8.28
CA ALA A 88 -14.10 17.31 9.03
C ALA A 88 -13.78 16.73 10.41
N GLU A 89 -14.79 16.29 11.17
CA GLU A 89 -14.59 15.68 12.49
C GLU A 89 -13.83 14.35 12.41
N ALA A 90 -14.17 13.51 11.43
CA ALA A 90 -13.52 12.21 11.25
C ALA A 90 -12.08 12.36 10.72
N LEU A 91 -11.83 13.33 9.83
CA LEU A 91 -10.49 13.65 9.32
C LEU A 91 -9.57 14.21 10.42
N ALA A 92 -10.11 14.99 11.35
CA ALA A 92 -9.39 15.52 12.51
C ALA A 92 -9.20 14.48 13.64
N GLY A 93 -9.93 13.37 13.59
CA GLY A 93 -9.79 12.25 14.53
C GLY A 93 -8.60 11.33 14.21
N THR A 94 -8.56 10.16 14.83
CA THR A 94 -7.53 9.13 14.63
C THR A 94 -8.09 7.78 14.19
N ASP A 95 -9.41 7.68 14.00
CA ASP A 95 -10.11 6.45 13.65
C ASP A 95 -10.54 6.47 12.18
N GLY A 96 -9.82 5.73 11.34
CA GLY A 96 -10.16 5.60 9.92
C GLY A 96 -11.45 4.83 9.64
N VAL A 97 -11.90 3.96 10.56
CA VAL A 97 -13.21 3.29 10.42
C VAL A 97 -14.34 4.30 10.64
N ALA A 98 -14.15 5.26 11.55
CA ALA A 98 -15.09 6.37 11.71
C ALA A 98 -15.15 7.24 10.44
N LEU A 99 -14.01 7.50 9.79
CA LEU A 99 -13.97 8.19 8.50
C LEU A 99 -14.69 7.42 7.40
N ALA A 100 -14.44 6.11 7.26
CA ALA A 100 -15.14 5.27 6.28
C ALA A 100 -16.66 5.30 6.46
N ARG A 101 -17.16 5.31 7.71
CA ARG A 101 -18.59 5.48 8.01
C ARG A 101 -19.11 6.86 7.63
N ALA A 102 -18.40 7.92 8.00
CA ALA A 102 -18.78 9.30 7.66
C ALA A 102 -18.86 9.51 6.13
N MET A 103 -17.93 8.89 5.38
CA MET A 103 -17.96 8.86 3.92
C MET A 103 -19.21 8.17 3.39
N ALA A 104 -19.53 6.97 3.89
CA ALA A 104 -20.73 6.24 3.50
C ALA A 104 -22.03 7.01 3.81
N ASP A 105 -22.13 7.60 5.00
CA ASP A 105 -23.29 8.38 5.45
C ASP A 105 -23.47 9.67 4.61
N SER A 106 -22.38 10.22 4.09
CA SER A 106 -22.37 11.43 3.26
C SER A 106 -22.46 11.15 1.76
N GLY A 107 -22.44 9.88 1.33
CA GLY A 107 -22.42 9.51 -0.09
C GLY A 107 -21.11 9.86 -0.81
N ILE A 108 -20.00 9.96 -0.07
CA ILE A 108 -18.67 10.24 -0.62
C ILE A 108 -17.96 8.90 -0.87
N ASP A 109 -17.58 8.66 -2.12
CA ASP A 109 -17.02 7.39 -2.57
C ASP A 109 -15.50 7.31 -2.32
N ALA A 110 -14.78 8.44 -2.42
CA ALA A 110 -13.33 8.48 -2.27
C ALA A 110 -12.82 9.82 -1.72
N LEU A 111 -11.55 9.84 -1.30
CA LEU A 111 -10.82 11.03 -0.87
C LEU A 111 -9.64 11.29 -1.80
N LEU A 112 -9.56 12.50 -2.34
CA LEU A 112 -8.38 13.00 -3.01
C LEU A 112 -7.57 13.85 -2.01
N VAL A 113 -6.47 13.31 -1.53
CA VAL A 113 -5.65 13.92 -0.48
C VAL A 113 -4.34 14.43 -1.05
N GLU A 114 -4.05 15.70 -0.78
CA GLU A 114 -2.76 16.32 -1.10
C GLU A 114 -1.63 15.68 -0.30
N ALA A 115 -0.51 15.41 -0.97
CA ALA A 115 0.67 14.84 -0.33
C ALA A 115 1.32 15.82 0.65
N GLY A 116 1.51 15.36 1.90
CA GLY A 116 2.33 16.05 2.88
C GLY A 116 3.82 15.78 2.67
N GLU A 117 4.66 16.74 3.05
CA GLU A 117 6.13 16.58 3.05
C GLU A 117 6.65 16.06 4.41
N ASP A 118 5.88 16.25 5.48
CA ASP A 118 6.31 15.96 6.85
C ASP A 118 5.97 14.52 7.27
N ALA A 119 6.92 13.90 7.98
CA ALA A 119 6.65 12.65 8.68
C ALA A 119 5.72 12.93 9.86
N PRO A 120 4.53 12.31 9.91
CA PRO A 120 3.52 12.63 10.90
C PRO A 120 3.93 12.08 12.29
N GLU A 121 3.69 12.89 13.32
CA GLU A 121 3.99 12.53 14.71
C GLU A 121 3.10 11.38 15.23
N GLU A 122 3.43 10.89 16.42
CA GLU A 122 2.60 9.92 17.15
C GLU A 122 1.28 10.60 17.53
N GLY A 123 0.14 9.97 17.23
CA GLY A 123 -1.18 10.57 17.43
C GLY A 123 -1.62 11.56 16.35
N ALA A 124 -0.94 11.61 15.19
CA ALA A 124 -1.40 12.45 14.08
C ALA A 124 -2.82 12.06 13.61
N THR A 125 -3.53 13.05 13.09
CA THR A 125 -4.90 12.89 12.61
C THR A 125 -4.97 11.96 11.40
N VAL A 126 -6.17 11.49 11.06
CA VAL A 126 -6.39 10.69 9.86
C VAL A 126 -5.94 11.47 8.62
N GLU A 127 -6.28 12.75 8.51
CA GLU A 127 -5.81 13.61 7.41
C GLU A 127 -4.28 13.61 7.29
N GLN A 128 -3.58 13.86 8.40
CA GLN A 128 -2.10 13.88 8.42
C GLN A 128 -1.50 12.52 8.08
N ALA A 129 -2.12 11.43 8.57
CA ALA A 129 -1.68 10.07 8.27
C ALA A 129 -1.83 9.75 6.78
N LEU A 130 -2.97 10.08 6.17
CA LEU A 130 -3.22 9.87 4.74
C LEU A 130 -2.31 10.74 3.87
N ALA A 131 -2.15 12.03 4.19
CA ALA A 131 -1.25 12.93 3.47
C ALA A 131 0.21 12.43 3.46
N ALA A 132 0.62 11.76 4.53
CA ALA A 132 1.94 11.15 4.67
C ALA A 132 2.01 9.68 4.20
N TYR A 133 0.98 9.19 3.49
CA TYR A 133 0.92 7.82 2.98
C TYR A 133 0.96 6.72 4.05
N ARG A 134 0.68 7.03 5.33
CA ARG A 134 0.57 5.97 6.35
C ARG A 134 -0.67 5.12 6.09
N HIS A 135 -0.60 3.85 6.49
CA HIS A 135 -1.79 3.02 6.50
C HIS A 135 -2.73 3.54 7.60
N VAL A 136 -4.01 3.65 7.26
CA VAL A 136 -5.06 4.06 8.19
C VAL A 136 -6.11 2.95 8.19
N PRO A 137 -6.31 2.23 9.31
CA PRO A 137 -7.30 1.17 9.38
C PRO A 137 -8.69 1.63 8.96
N GLY A 138 -9.34 0.85 8.10
CA GLY A 138 -10.64 1.21 7.52
C GLY A 138 -10.56 1.99 6.19
N MET A 139 -9.36 2.43 5.81
CA MET A 139 -9.10 3.08 4.53
C MET A 139 -8.05 2.28 3.74
N ARG A 140 -8.06 2.44 2.43
CA ARG A 140 -7.03 1.92 1.53
C ARG A 140 -6.65 2.95 0.48
N GLY A 141 -5.38 3.00 0.11
CA GLY A 141 -4.93 3.72 -1.06
C GLY A 141 -5.32 2.99 -2.33
N VAL A 142 -5.75 3.74 -3.33
CA VAL A 142 -6.04 3.23 -4.68
C VAL A 142 -4.92 3.61 -5.62
N TYR A 143 -4.48 4.87 -5.55
CA TYR A 143 -3.42 5.41 -6.37
C TYR A 143 -2.60 6.42 -5.58
N LEU A 144 -1.27 6.32 -5.67
CA LEU A 144 -0.33 7.16 -4.94
C LEU A 144 0.60 7.82 -5.95
N SER A 145 0.63 9.14 -5.98
CA SER A 145 1.60 9.92 -6.77
C SER A 145 2.49 10.74 -5.83
N PRO A 146 3.57 11.37 -6.33
CA PRO A 146 4.38 12.26 -5.50
C PRO A 146 3.62 13.44 -4.89
N THR A 147 2.51 13.87 -5.49
CA THR A 147 1.79 15.11 -5.15
C THR A 147 0.43 14.89 -4.51
N ALA A 148 -0.16 13.71 -4.67
CA ALA A 148 -1.47 13.38 -4.11
C ALA A 148 -1.67 11.86 -3.99
N ALA A 149 -2.67 11.47 -3.21
CA ALA A 149 -3.15 10.10 -3.18
C ALA A 149 -4.68 10.04 -3.20
N LEU A 150 -5.19 8.99 -3.84
CA LEU A 150 -6.61 8.65 -3.87
C LEU A 150 -6.85 7.52 -2.87
N TYR A 151 -7.77 7.74 -1.92
CA TYR A 151 -8.14 6.77 -0.90
C TYR A 151 -9.62 6.40 -0.97
N GLU A 152 -9.93 5.18 -0.58
CA GLU A 152 -11.30 4.66 -0.44
C GLU A 152 -11.46 3.92 0.88
N PRO A 153 -12.71 3.70 1.35
CA PRO A 153 -12.96 2.72 2.39
C PRO A 153 -12.36 1.34 2.04
N SER A 154 -11.73 0.71 3.01
CA SER A 154 -11.20 -0.65 2.86
C SER A 154 -12.34 -1.66 2.81
N ALA A 155 -12.09 -2.84 2.23
CA ALA A 155 -13.09 -3.90 2.22
C ALA A 155 -13.41 -4.38 3.64
N SER A 156 -12.44 -4.28 4.56
CA SER A 156 -12.59 -4.61 5.98
C SER A 156 -13.52 -3.65 6.72
N ALA A 157 -13.56 -2.36 6.35
CA ALA A 157 -14.43 -1.37 7.01
C ALA A 157 -15.92 -1.71 6.90
N GLU A 158 -16.33 -2.33 5.79
CA GLU A 158 -17.72 -2.71 5.53
C GLU A 158 -18.19 -3.95 6.31
N LEU A 159 -17.27 -4.72 6.90
CA LEU A 159 -17.61 -6.03 7.47
C LEU A 159 -18.19 -5.96 8.87
N GLY A 160 -17.83 -4.93 9.64
CA GLY A 160 -18.23 -4.80 11.04
C GLY A 160 -18.01 -6.08 11.85
N GLU A 161 -18.99 -6.46 12.66
CA GLU A 161 -18.94 -7.66 13.52
C GLU A 161 -18.86 -8.99 12.73
N VAL A 162 -19.22 -8.99 11.45
CA VAL A 162 -19.19 -10.20 10.62
C VAL A 162 -17.75 -10.63 10.31
N ALA A 163 -16.77 -9.72 10.38
CA ALA A 163 -15.35 -10.01 10.14
C ALA A 163 -14.86 -11.14 11.06
N GLU A 164 -15.15 -11.06 12.37
CA GLU A 164 -14.67 -12.04 13.36
C GLU A 164 -15.23 -13.45 13.12
N ALA A 165 -16.44 -13.55 12.55
CA ALA A 165 -17.07 -14.82 12.24
C ALA A 165 -16.30 -15.63 11.18
N THR A 166 -15.50 -14.97 10.33
CA THR A 166 -14.72 -15.63 9.28
C THR A 166 -13.74 -16.66 9.84
N ALA A 167 -13.08 -16.36 10.97
CA ALA A 167 -12.16 -17.29 11.63
C ALA A 167 -12.85 -18.52 12.22
N ARG A 168 -14.08 -18.35 12.75
CA ARG A 168 -14.90 -19.49 13.23
C ARG A 168 -15.31 -20.39 12.07
N VAL A 169 -15.72 -19.81 10.94
CA VAL A 169 -16.05 -20.56 9.72
C VAL A 169 -14.81 -21.30 9.19
N ALA A 170 -13.66 -20.64 9.12
CA ALA A 170 -12.41 -21.27 8.72
C ALA A 170 -12.07 -22.47 9.61
N ARG A 171 -12.15 -22.31 10.94
CA ARG A 171 -11.93 -23.40 11.90
C ARG A 171 -12.86 -24.59 11.66
N ARG A 172 -14.14 -24.35 11.36
CA ARG A 172 -15.11 -25.43 11.05
C ARG A 172 -14.75 -26.19 9.77
N ILE A 173 -14.27 -25.50 8.74
CA ILE A 173 -13.84 -26.16 7.49
C ILE A 173 -12.56 -26.98 7.72
N LEU A 174 -11.60 -26.42 8.46
CA LEU A 174 -10.35 -27.07 8.86
C LEU A 174 -10.60 -28.35 9.67
N SER A 175 -11.60 -28.32 10.57
CA SER A 175 -11.92 -29.46 11.44
C SER A 175 -12.56 -30.64 10.71
N GLY A 176 -13.17 -30.43 9.53
CA GLY A 176 -14.00 -31.49 8.97
C GLY A 176 -15.05 -31.02 7.99
N THR A 177 -15.70 -29.91 8.34
CA THR A 177 -16.97 -29.50 7.76
C THR A 177 -16.80 -29.10 6.29
N PRO A 178 -17.73 -29.47 5.40
CA PRO A 178 -17.76 -28.93 4.05
C PRO A 178 -17.88 -27.39 4.06
N PRO A 179 -17.27 -26.68 3.10
CA PRO A 179 -17.44 -25.24 2.97
C PRO A 179 -18.93 -24.86 2.79
N PRO A 180 -19.43 -23.82 3.49
CA PRO A 180 -20.80 -23.34 3.28
C PRO A 180 -21.01 -22.81 1.85
N PRO A 181 -22.23 -22.91 1.29
CA PRO A 181 -22.54 -22.27 0.02
C PRO A 181 -22.41 -20.74 0.14
N ILE A 182 -22.02 -20.06 -0.93
CA ILE A 182 -21.80 -18.59 -0.91
C ILE A 182 -23.08 -17.84 -0.49
N THR A 183 -24.26 -18.36 -0.83
CA THR A 183 -25.57 -17.78 -0.49
C THR A 183 -25.89 -17.80 1.01
N SER A 184 -25.21 -18.62 1.83
CA SER A 184 -25.42 -18.64 3.28
C SER A 184 -24.57 -17.61 4.02
N TYR A 185 -23.64 -16.93 3.35
CA TYR A 185 -22.85 -15.88 3.97
C TYR A 185 -23.62 -14.56 4.02
N PRO A 186 -23.40 -13.73 5.07
CA PRO A 186 -23.91 -12.37 5.10
C PRO A 186 -23.49 -11.56 3.86
N GLU A 187 -24.34 -10.62 3.49
CA GLU A 187 -24.21 -9.84 2.25
C GLU A 187 -22.81 -9.22 2.06
N PRO A 188 -22.17 -8.58 3.07
CA PRO A 188 -20.84 -7.99 2.90
C PRO A 188 -19.75 -8.98 2.46
N LEU A 189 -19.84 -10.25 2.89
CA LEU A 189 -18.86 -11.28 2.53
C LEU A 189 -19.05 -11.88 1.13
N ARG A 190 -20.26 -11.77 0.56
CA ARG A 190 -20.61 -12.34 -0.76
C ARG A 190 -20.67 -11.31 -1.88
N ARG A 191 -20.48 -10.01 -1.58
CA ARG A 191 -20.37 -8.95 -2.59
C ARG A 191 -19.30 -9.28 -3.61
N ILE A 192 -19.59 -8.97 -4.88
CA ILE A 192 -18.64 -9.18 -5.98
C ILE A 192 -17.51 -8.17 -5.84
N ARG A 193 -16.30 -8.64 -5.58
CA ARG A 193 -15.07 -7.86 -5.54
C ARG A 193 -13.84 -8.75 -5.72
N ASN A 194 -12.79 -8.21 -6.31
CA ASN A 194 -11.50 -8.90 -6.34
C ASN A 194 -10.88 -8.80 -4.95
N VAL A 195 -10.69 -9.95 -4.29
CA VAL A 195 -10.10 -10.00 -2.95
C VAL A 195 -9.24 -11.24 -2.80
N GLU A 196 -8.17 -11.10 -2.03
CA GLU A 196 -7.33 -12.21 -1.59
C GLU A 196 -7.54 -12.43 -0.09
N VAL A 197 -7.95 -13.65 0.28
CA VAL A 197 -8.11 -14.05 1.69
C VAL A 197 -6.98 -15.00 2.04
N MET A 198 -6.33 -14.75 3.17
CA MET A 198 -5.30 -15.59 3.77
C MET A 198 -5.82 -16.24 5.04
N VAL A 199 -5.51 -17.53 5.19
CA VAL A 199 -5.81 -18.34 6.36
C VAL A 199 -4.49 -18.83 6.94
N LEU A 200 -4.24 -18.50 8.21
CA LEU A 200 -3.02 -18.84 8.91
C LEU A 200 -3.33 -19.74 10.10
N LEU A 201 -2.52 -20.78 10.26
CA LEU A 201 -2.52 -21.66 11.42
C LEU A 201 -1.30 -21.33 12.27
N ARG A 202 -1.52 -20.83 13.48
CA ARG A 202 -0.44 -20.49 14.41
C ARG A 202 -0.38 -21.46 15.58
N ASP A 203 0.83 -21.66 16.07
CA ASP A 203 1.16 -22.43 17.26
C ASP A 203 2.04 -21.54 18.13
N PHE A 204 1.54 -21.15 19.31
CA PHE A 204 2.21 -20.18 20.20
C PHE A 204 2.71 -18.92 19.47
N GLY A 205 1.82 -18.29 18.69
CA GLY A 205 2.12 -17.07 17.91
C GLY A 205 2.94 -17.30 16.63
N THR A 206 3.54 -18.47 16.43
CA THR A 206 4.34 -18.78 15.24
C THR A 206 3.48 -19.38 14.13
N ALA A 207 3.54 -18.81 12.93
CA ALA A 207 2.85 -19.37 11.77
C ALA A 207 3.43 -20.74 11.38
N ARG A 208 2.62 -21.80 11.48
CA ARG A 208 2.98 -23.17 11.08
C ARG A 208 2.69 -23.43 9.62
N LEU A 209 1.55 -22.91 9.15
CA LEU A 209 1.06 -23.08 7.79
C LEU A 209 0.16 -21.90 7.46
N TRP A 210 0.27 -21.40 6.23
CA TRP A 210 -0.67 -20.42 5.71
C TRP A 210 -1.00 -20.75 4.25
N ARG A 211 -2.17 -20.31 3.81
CA ARG A 211 -2.60 -20.30 2.42
C ARG A 211 -3.41 -19.07 2.14
N SER A 212 -3.29 -18.54 0.93
CA SER A 212 -4.17 -17.51 0.41
C SER A 212 -4.90 -17.99 -0.84
N ALA A 213 -6.01 -17.34 -1.14
CA ALA A 213 -6.72 -17.52 -2.40
C ALA A 213 -7.34 -16.22 -2.85
N ARG A 214 -7.26 -15.95 -4.16
CA ARG A 214 -7.97 -14.87 -4.82
C ARG A 214 -9.31 -15.35 -5.35
N SER A 215 -10.36 -14.55 -5.17
CA SER A 215 -11.67 -14.84 -5.72
C SER A 215 -12.49 -13.56 -5.92
N SER A 216 -13.71 -13.74 -6.43
CA SER A 216 -14.68 -12.67 -6.67
C SER A 216 -15.51 -12.28 -5.44
N SER A 217 -15.23 -12.85 -4.26
CA SER A 217 -15.82 -12.44 -2.98
C SER A 217 -14.99 -12.99 -1.81
N ILE A 218 -15.14 -12.39 -0.62
CA ILE A 218 -14.44 -12.83 0.59
C ILE A 218 -14.87 -14.25 0.96
N ALA A 219 -16.16 -14.55 0.90
CA ALA A 219 -16.71 -15.88 1.17
C ALA A 219 -16.11 -16.97 0.27
N ALA A 220 -16.01 -16.70 -1.04
CA ALA A 220 -15.44 -17.65 -1.99
C ALA A 220 -13.94 -17.85 -1.75
N ALA A 221 -13.19 -16.76 -1.56
CA ALA A 221 -11.77 -16.80 -1.26
C ALA A 221 -11.49 -17.54 0.06
N LEU A 222 -12.28 -17.29 1.11
CA LEU A 222 -12.20 -17.98 2.41
C LEU A 222 -12.38 -19.49 2.25
N ASN A 223 -13.43 -19.92 1.53
CA ASN A 223 -13.70 -21.34 1.29
C ASN A 223 -12.52 -22.04 0.58
N ILE A 224 -11.97 -21.41 -0.46
CA ILE A 224 -10.85 -21.94 -1.24
C ILE A 224 -9.58 -21.99 -0.40
N ALA A 225 -9.19 -20.87 0.23
CA ALA A 225 -7.98 -20.77 1.03
C ALA A 225 -8.00 -21.77 2.20
N THR A 226 -9.14 -21.92 2.88
CA THR A 226 -9.27 -22.83 4.00
C THR A 226 -9.19 -24.30 3.57
N THR A 227 -9.83 -24.64 2.44
CA THR A 227 -9.77 -26.00 1.88
C THR A 227 -8.35 -26.33 1.44
N ALA A 228 -7.66 -25.39 0.79
CA ALA A 228 -6.26 -25.53 0.40
C ALA A 228 -5.33 -25.65 1.62
N ALA A 229 -5.58 -24.91 2.70
CA ALA A 229 -4.82 -25.02 3.94
C ALA A 229 -4.95 -26.42 4.56
N ARG A 230 -6.17 -26.95 4.63
CA ARG A 230 -6.45 -28.31 5.11
C ARG A 230 -5.77 -29.37 4.25
N GLN A 231 -5.87 -29.24 2.93
CA GLN A 231 -5.22 -30.16 1.99
C GLN A 231 -3.70 -30.13 2.15
N ARG A 232 -3.12 -28.93 2.27
CA ARG A 232 -1.69 -28.77 2.48
C ARG A 232 -1.22 -29.36 3.81
N TRP A 233 -2.03 -29.25 4.86
CA TRP A 233 -1.73 -29.92 6.13
C TRP A 233 -1.65 -31.43 5.94
N ARG A 234 -2.62 -32.03 5.25
CA ARG A 234 -2.62 -33.49 4.98
C ARG A 234 -1.36 -33.94 4.25
N GLU A 235 -0.96 -33.20 3.22
CA GLU A 235 0.28 -33.47 2.46
C GLU A 235 1.54 -33.39 3.34
N ARG A 236 1.52 -32.56 4.39
CA ARG A 236 2.66 -32.30 5.27
C ARG A 236 2.47 -32.85 6.68
N GLN A 237 1.50 -33.75 6.90
CA GLN A 237 1.06 -34.12 8.26
C GLN A 237 2.22 -34.62 9.12
N GLN A 238 3.14 -35.42 8.56
CA GLN A 238 4.29 -35.95 9.29
C GLN A 238 5.24 -34.83 9.75
N ALA A 239 5.51 -33.86 8.87
CA ALA A 239 6.36 -32.71 9.17
C ALA A 239 5.68 -31.71 10.12
N LEU A 240 4.35 -31.70 10.18
CA LEU A 240 3.55 -30.80 11.00
C LEU A 240 3.08 -31.42 12.33
N GLY A 241 3.61 -32.59 12.69
CA GLY A 241 3.36 -33.22 13.98
C GLY A 241 2.05 -33.99 14.08
N GLY A 242 1.51 -34.48 12.95
CA GLY A 242 0.37 -35.40 12.90
C GLY A 242 -0.87 -34.85 12.17
N PRO A 243 -1.99 -35.56 12.27
CA PRO A 243 -3.26 -35.17 11.66
C PRO A 243 -3.76 -33.81 12.16
N LEU A 244 -4.40 -33.04 11.27
CA LEU A 244 -4.93 -31.72 11.63
C LEU A 244 -6.01 -31.81 12.70
N SER A 245 -6.83 -32.88 12.72
CA SER A 245 -7.87 -33.09 13.74
C SER A 245 -7.32 -33.04 15.16
N ASP A 246 -6.11 -33.55 15.35
CA ASP A 246 -5.48 -33.72 16.66
C ASP A 246 -4.74 -32.44 17.07
N ARG A 247 -4.24 -31.70 16.07
CA ARG A 247 -3.45 -30.48 16.27
C ARG A 247 -4.30 -29.22 16.33
N LEU A 248 -5.39 -29.14 15.56
CA LEU A 248 -6.26 -27.96 15.47
C LEU A 248 -6.78 -27.42 16.81
N PRO A 249 -7.11 -28.25 17.84
CA PRO A 249 -7.49 -27.71 19.16
C PRO A 249 -6.41 -26.82 19.80
N GLY A 250 -5.13 -27.07 19.50
CA GLY A 250 -3.99 -26.31 20.02
C GLY A 250 -3.46 -25.22 19.09
N LEU A 251 -4.12 -24.98 17.95
CA LEU A 251 -3.71 -23.94 16.98
C LEU A 251 -4.65 -22.75 17.03
N ASP A 252 -4.14 -21.56 16.84
CA ASP A 252 -4.95 -20.40 16.47
C ASP A 252 -5.24 -20.43 14.96
N VAL A 253 -6.45 -20.04 14.58
CA VAL A 253 -6.86 -19.86 13.18
C VAL A 253 -7.11 -18.38 12.96
N GLU A 254 -6.25 -17.75 12.17
CA GLU A 254 -6.35 -16.34 11.78
C GLU A 254 -6.82 -16.26 10.33
N VAL A 255 -7.75 -15.36 10.07
CA VAL A 255 -8.22 -15.01 8.73
C VAL A 255 -7.94 -13.55 8.49
N SER A 256 -7.26 -13.26 7.40
CA SER A 256 -6.85 -11.90 7.02
C SER A 256 -7.15 -11.67 5.54
N ILE A 257 -7.36 -10.42 5.16
CA ILE A 257 -7.40 -10.01 3.75
C ILE A 257 -6.06 -9.38 3.37
N LEU A 258 -5.60 -9.69 2.16
CA LEU A 258 -4.49 -8.99 1.53
C LEU A 258 -5.12 -7.91 0.66
N GLU A 259 -5.02 -6.68 1.12
CA GLU A 259 -5.56 -5.53 0.40
C GLU A 259 -4.44 -4.87 -0.39
N GLU A 260 -4.73 -4.56 -1.65
CA GLU A 260 -4.01 -3.52 -2.37
C GLU A 260 -4.26 -2.21 -1.63
N ASP A 261 -3.19 -1.55 -1.24
CA ASP A 261 -3.25 -0.29 -0.51
C ASP A 261 -2.64 0.86 -1.34
N GLY A 262 -2.45 0.66 -2.64
CA GLY A 262 -2.15 1.74 -3.55
C GLY A 262 -1.29 1.30 -4.72
N THR A 263 -1.71 1.67 -5.92
CA THR A 263 -0.88 1.62 -7.13
C THR A 263 0.09 2.77 -7.13
N LEU A 264 1.36 2.52 -7.43
CA LEU A 264 2.38 3.56 -7.50
C LEU A 264 2.33 4.28 -8.86
N GLY A 265 2.13 5.60 -8.84
CA GLY A 265 2.21 6.46 -10.02
C GLY A 265 3.64 6.84 -10.41
N ALA A 266 4.53 6.92 -9.42
CA ALA A 266 5.96 7.08 -9.62
C ALA A 266 6.75 5.91 -9.03
N VAL A 267 7.93 5.65 -9.58
CA VAL A 267 8.83 4.56 -9.18
C VAL A 267 10.24 5.06 -8.83
N THR A 268 10.35 6.34 -8.50
CA THR A 268 11.64 6.89 -8.03
C THR A 268 11.95 6.30 -6.65
N PRO A 269 13.22 5.98 -6.36
CA PRO A 269 13.59 5.42 -5.05
C PRO A 269 13.10 6.28 -3.87
N ALA A 270 13.23 7.61 -3.97
CA ALA A 270 12.79 8.52 -2.92
C ALA A 270 11.27 8.46 -2.68
N PHE A 271 10.47 8.34 -3.73
CA PHE A 271 9.02 8.20 -3.59
C PHE A 271 8.65 6.83 -3.01
N ILE A 272 9.28 5.76 -3.49
CA ILE A 272 9.06 4.40 -2.96
C ILE A 272 9.37 4.35 -1.47
N GLU A 273 10.52 4.85 -1.01
CA GLU A 273 10.84 4.82 0.42
C GLU A 273 9.88 5.68 1.26
N ARG A 274 9.29 6.73 0.67
CA ARG A 274 8.32 7.60 1.36
C ARG A 274 6.97 6.93 1.56
N VAL A 275 6.48 6.16 0.59
CA VAL A 275 5.10 5.63 0.61
C VAL A 275 4.97 4.24 1.25
N PHE A 276 6.08 3.66 1.71
CA PHE A 276 6.13 2.37 2.37
C PHE A 276 6.53 2.51 3.85
N GLY A 277 5.56 2.31 4.73
CA GLY A 277 5.79 2.06 6.17
C GLY A 277 6.00 0.58 6.51
N SER A 278 6.24 0.30 7.80
CA SER A 278 6.48 -1.06 8.32
C SER A 278 5.32 -2.05 8.12
N GLU A 279 4.10 -1.53 7.96
CA GLU A 279 2.86 -2.29 7.73
C GLU A 279 2.69 -2.75 6.29
N HIS A 280 3.52 -2.25 5.36
CA HIS A 280 3.33 -2.49 3.93
C HIS A 280 4.20 -3.64 3.40
N GLY A 281 3.56 -4.48 2.59
CA GLY A 281 4.21 -5.41 1.67
C GLY A 281 4.48 -4.76 0.31
N VAL A 282 5.53 -5.19 -0.39
CA VAL A 282 5.79 -4.78 -1.79
C VAL A 282 5.16 -5.77 -2.75
N ALA A 283 4.61 -5.28 -3.86
CA ALA A 283 4.04 -6.13 -4.87
C ALA A 283 4.18 -5.56 -6.27
N TYR A 284 4.27 -6.45 -7.26
CA TYR A 284 4.14 -6.07 -8.65
C TYR A 284 3.30 -7.06 -9.43
N GLU A 285 2.71 -6.56 -10.51
CA GLU A 285 2.00 -7.36 -11.49
C GLU A 285 2.71 -7.27 -12.85
N ARG A 286 2.79 -8.44 -13.48
CA ARG A 286 3.05 -8.61 -14.91
C ARG A 286 1.84 -9.33 -15.51
N PRO A 287 1.60 -9.26 -16.83
CA PRO A 287 0.45 -9.93 -17.45
C PRO A 287 0.27 -11.38 -16.97
N GLY A 288 -0.81 -11.62 -16.22
CA GLY A 288 -1.18 -12.94 -15.70
C GLY A 288 -0.40 -13.44 -14.48
N ALA A 289 0.48 -12.65 -13.88
CA ALA A 289 1.17 -13.04 -12.64
C ALA A 289 1.36 -11.87 -11.67
N TRP A 290 0.90 -12.10 -10.45
CA TRP A 290 1.12 -11.23 -9.31
C TRP A 290 2.24 -11.79 -8.44
N ARG A 291 3.16 -10.93 -8.01
CA ARG A 291 4.28 -11.27 -7.11
C ARG A 291 4.33 -10.27 -5.97
N TYR A 292 4.60 -10.76 -4.76
CA TYR A 292 4.61 -9.91 -3.59
C TYR A 292 5.44 -10.49 -2.45
N LEU A 293 5.87 -9.60 -1.57
CA LEU A 293 6.36 -9.89 -0.23
C LEU A 293 5.34 -9.35 0.78
N LEU A 294 4.99 -10.17 1.77
CA LEU A 294 4.21 -9.71 2.93
C LEU A 294 5.02 -8.72 3.77
N PRO A 295 4.40 -7.89 4.62
CA PRO A 295 5.10 -6.84 5.38
C PRO A 295 6.35 -7.31 6.13
N ASP A 296 6.27 -8.44 6.84
CA ASP A 296 7.42 -9.02 7.55
C ASP A 296 8.55 -9.46 6.61
N ALA A 297 8.20 -9.99 5.44
CA ALA A 297 9.18 -10.39 4.43
C ALA A 297 9.78 -9.17 3.73
N THR A 298 8.99 -8.13 3.44
CA THR A 298 9.48 -6.85 2.92
C THR A 298 10.55 -6.27 3.84
N ARG A 299 10.29 -6.21 5.16
CA ARG A 299 11.27 -5.69 6.12
C ARG A 299 12.54 -6.53 6.18
N ARG A 300 12.40 -7.87 6.17
CA ARG A 300 13.51 -8.81 6.29
C ARG A 300 14.38 -8.86 5.03
N GLU A 301 13.77 -9.05 3.87
CA GLU A 301 14.48 -9.17 2.59
C GLU A 301 14.95 -7.81 2.07
N GLY A 302 14.24 -6.73 2.41
CA GLY A 302 14.61 -5.36 2.04
C GLY A 302 15.54 -4.65 3.02
N GLU A 303 15.89 -5.27 4.15
CA GLU A 303 16.71 -4.64 5.20
C GLU A 303 16.15 -3.28 5.66
N GLY A 304 14.82 -3.17 5.71
CA GLY A 304 14.11 -1.93 6.02
C GLY A 304 13.89 -0.95 4.85
N SER A 305 14.38 -1.26 3.64
CA SER A 305 14.16 -0.47 2.41
C SER A 305 13.16 -1.17 1.49
N ALA A 306 12.14 -0.44 1.04
CA ALA A 306 11.16 -0.95 0.10
C ALA A 306 11.76 -1.15 -1.30
N VAL A 307 12.72 -0.31 -1.70
CA VAL A 307 13.45 -0.47 -2.97
C VAL A 307 14.23 -1.79 -2.97
N LYS A 308 15.01 -2.06 -1.91
CA LYS A 308 15.72 -3.34 -1.76
C LYS A 308 14.78 -4.54 -1.71
N ALA A 309 13.62 -4.39 -1.08
CA ALA A 309 12.62 -5.46 -1.07
C ALA A 309 12.10 -5.78 -2.48
N TYR A 310 11.90 -4.77 -3.34
CA TYR A 310 11.59 -4.99 -4.75
C TYR A 310 12.74 -5.69 -5.49
N GLU A 311 13.98 -5.25 -5.28
CA GLU A 311 15.17 -5.89 -5.87
C GLU A 311 15.28 -7.37 -5.50
N ALA A 312 15.08 -7.71 -4.22
CA ALA A 312 15.04 -9.09 -3.75
C ALA A 312 13.91 -9.87 -4.41
N LEU A 313 12.70 -9.30 -4.47
CA LEU A 313 11.55 -9.93 -5.12
C LEU A 313 11.77 -10.14 -6.64
N PHE A 314 12.50 -9.24 -7.31
CA PHE A 314 12.88 -9.42 -8.71
C PHE A 314 13.83 -10.58 -8.89
N LEU A 315 14.87 -10.67 -8.06
CA LEU A 315 15.85 -11.77 -8.08
C LEU A 315 15.16 -13.12 -7.90
N ASP A 316 14.27 -13.24 -6.91
CA ASP A 316 13.48 -14.45 -6.65
C ASP A 316 12.61 -14.88 -7.83
N ASN A 317 12.31 -13.96 -8.74
CA ASN A 317 11.47 -14.17 -9.91
C ASN A 317 12.24 -14.07 -11.23
N ALA A 318 13.57 -14.17 -11.19
CA ALA A 318 14.46 -14.12 -12.35
C ALA A 318 14.29 -12.85 -13.20
N LEU A 319 14.05 -11.71 -12.56
CA LEU A 319 14.05 -10.38 -13.17
C LEU A 319 15.33 -9.60 -12.81
N PRO A 320 15.80 -8.69 -13.68
CA PRO A 320 16.88 -7.76 -13.35
C PRO A 320 16.55 -6.90 -12.12
N VAL A 321 17.55 -6.59 -11.29
CA VAL A 321 17.36 -5.75 -10.08
C VAL A 321 16.89 -4.33 -10.41
N ASP A 322 17.25 -3.80 -11.58
CA ASP A 322 16.84 -2.49 -12.09
C ASP A 322 15.44 -2.49 -12.74
N SER A 323 14.61 -3.51 -12.47
CA SER A 323 13.29 -3.67 -13.08
C SER A 323 12.25 -2.61 -12.68
N LEU A 324 12.52 -1.73 -11.71
CA LEU A 324 11.61 -0.65 -11.34
C LEU A 324 11.26 0.28 -12.51
N GLY A 325 12.20 0.48 -13.46
CA GLY A 325 11.96 1.33 -14.63
C GLY A 325 11.14 0.69 -15.75
N ARG A 326 10.70 -0.56 -15.58
CA ARG A 326 10.00 -1.32 -16.63
C ARG A 326 8.55 -0.89 -16.77
N ARG A 327 8.16 -0.56 -18.00
CA ARG A 327 6.79 -0.15 -18.34
C ARG A 327 5.78 -1.30 -18.38
N ASP A 328 6.25 -2.54 -18.46
CA ASP A 328 5.40 -3.74 -18.46
C ASP A 328 5.05 -4.22 -17.04
N LEU A 329 5.59 -3.57 -16.01
CA LEU A 329 5.31 -3.87 -14.62
C LEU A 329 4.44 -2.77 -14.01
N ARG A 330 3.49 -3.18 -13.17
CA ARG A 330 2.74 -2.29 -12.29
C ARG A 330 3.13 -2.59 -10.85
N PHE A 331 3.33 -1.55 -10.06
CA PHE A 331 3.82 -1.66 -8.69
C PHE A 331 2.74 -1.25 -7.71
N TYR A 332 2.66 -1.99 -6.62
CA TYR A 332 1.63 -1.84 -5.62
C TYR A 332 2.25 -1.93 -4.23
N ARG A 333 1.69 -1.17 -3.29
CA ARG A 333 1.82 -1.51 -1.88
C ARG A 333 0.63 -2.33 -1.44
N MET A 334 0.84 -3.19 -0.46
CA MET A 334 -0.21 -4.03 0.10
C MET A 334 -0.17 -4.05 1.62
N VAL A 335 -1.31 -4.29 2.24
CA VAL A 335 -1.43 -4.46 3.68
C VAL A 335 -2.15 -5.76 3.99
N VAL A 336 -1.90 -6.29 5.19
CA VAL A 336 -2.58 -7.48 5.70
C VAL A 336 -3.52 -7.03 6.82
N THR A 337 -4.82 -7.08 6.56
CA THR A 337 -5.83 -6.70 7.55
C THR A 337 -6.43 -7.96 8.15
N GLU A 338 -6.26 -8.16 9.46
CA GLU A 338 -6.91 -9.26 10.17
C GLU A 338 -8.42 -9.06 10.20
N LEU A 339 -9.17 -10.06 9.73
CA LEU A 339 -10.63 -10.09 9.86
C LEU A 339 -11.06 -10.72 11.17
N GLY A 340 -10.34 -11.74 11.62
CA GLY A 340 -10.62 -12.37 12.90
C GLY A 340 -9.66 -13.48 13.24
N ARG A 341 -9.70 -13.87 14.51
CA ARG A 341 -8.90 -14.95 15.08
C ARG A 341 -9.76 -15.84 15.95
N SER A 342 -9.66 -17.14 15.73
CA SER A 342 -10.22 -18.16 16.60
C SER A 342 -9.09 -18.84 17.35
N THR A 343 -9.05 -18.69 18.67
CA THR A 343 -7.92 -19.10 19.50
C THR A 343 -7.90 -20.61 19.81
N ALA A 344 -6.71 -21.12 20.13
CA ALA A 344 -6.52 -22.46 20.67
C ALA A 344 -7.38 -22.66 21.93
N GLY A 345 -7.97 -23.86 22.09
CA GLY A 345 -8.90 -24.17 23.17
C GLY A 345 -10.36 -23.72 22.93
N GLY A 346 -10.63 -22.96 21.87
CA GLY A 346 -11.96 -22.44 21.50
C GLY A 346 -12.98 -23.47 21.00
N PHE A 347 -12.88 -24.76 21.38
CA PHE A 347 -13.92 -25.75 21.05
C PHE A 347 -15.29 -25.41 21.66
N ARG A 348 -15.32 -24.55 22.70
CA ARG A 348 -16.56 -24.01 23.27
C ARG A 348 -17.27 -23.03 22.34
N ASP A 349 -16.58 -22.39 21.39
CA ASP A 349 -17.16 -21.44 20.43
C ASP A 349 -17.82 -22.13 19.22
N LEU A 350 -17.82 -23.47 19.19
CA LEU A 350 -18.38 -24.29 18.09
C LEU A 350 -19.80 -24.80 18.39
N LEU A 351 -20.33 -24.54 19.58
CA LEU A 351 -21.71 -24.84 19.94
C LEU A 351 -22.55 -23.58 19.78
N PRO A 352 -23.77 -23.64 19.21
CA PRO A 352 -24.74 -22.59 19.46
C PRO A 352 -25.01 -22.53 20.97
N GLU A 353 -25.05 -21.34 21.56
CA GLU A 353 -25.60 -21.17 22.91
C GLU A 353 -27.03 -21.76 22.95
N PRO A 354 -27.43 -22.42 24.04
CA PRO A 354 -28.73 -23.09 24.16
C PRO A 354 -29.93 -22.14 24.03
#